data_AF-A0A1F7RA90-F1
#
_entry.id   AF-A0A1F7RA90-F1
#
_cell.length_a   1.000
_cell.length_b   1.000
_cell.length_c   1.000
_cell.angle_alpha   90.00
_cell.angle_beta   90.00
_cell.angle_gamma   90.00
#
_symmetry.space_group_name_H-M   'P 1'
#
loop_
_entity.id
_entity.type
_entity.pdbx_description
1 polymer ?
#
loop_
_entity_poly.entity_id
_entity_poly.type
_entity_poly.pdbx_seq_one_letter_code
_entity_poly.pdbx_strand_id
1 'polypeptide(L)'
;MSWFLTGGGQAHLFSKLCSAEHLSATWEKFARGKRGKPDVQRFERKLEENIFELQSDLLRRKYKHGLYQPFIVHDPKRRQIHKAPVRDRLLHQAIVDCIEPYFEKHFIFDSFSCRKNKGTHAGVKRLQKFLRRASANNTKTVYALKCDIRQFFATVDHEILLNLIKAKIKDEELLKIVEKIINSFCISPVRGIPLGNVTSQLFANVYLHELDWFMKHRLRESFYLRYCDDFVIVGEDRQKLLELVKPIKQFLASELSLNIHSDKTTIKSWNQGIDFLGYVLKPDCILLRSKTRQRMLKRVNKTNLYSYLGLCSHANSYRLQRLLELKLWEPDH
;
A
#
# COMPACT_ATOMS: atom_id res chain seq x y z
N MET A 1 -31.90 3.99 -14.45
CA MET A 1 -32.19 5.44 -14.43
C MET A 1 -30.96 6.19 -13.97
N SER A 2 -30.54 7.12 -14.82
CA SER A 2 -29.29 7.87 -14.85
C SER A 2 -28.88 8.52 -13.52
N TRP A 3 -27.66 8.25 -13.07
CA TRP A 3 -26.93 9.06 -12.07
C TRP A 3 -25.67 9.65 -12.72
N PHE A 4 -25.86 10.52 -13.70
CA PHE A 4 -24.86 11.52 -14.08
C PHE A 4 -25.06 12.74 -13.16
N LEU A 5 -24.33 12.79 -12.04
CA LEU A 5 -24.13 13.99 -11.24
C LEU A 5 -22.62 14.24 -11.08
N THR A 6 -22.03 14.84 -12.11
CA THR A 6 -20.71 15.46 -12.04
C THR A 6 -20.90 16.94 -11.67
N GLY A 7 -20.64 17.29 -10.41
CA GLY A 7 -20.56 18.69 -9.96
C GLY A 7 -20.86 18.92 -8.48
N GLY A 8 -21.94 18.34 -7.93
CA GLY A 8 -22.43 18.66 -6.58
C GLY A 8 -21.90 17.80 -5.42
N GLY A 9 -21.24 16.66 -5.70
CA GLY A 9 -20.91 15.67 -4.67
C GLY A 9 -19.73 16.00 -3.75
N GLN A 10 -18.86 16.96 -4.11
CA GLN A 10 -17.68 17.31 -3.32
C GLN A 10 -17.93 18.42 -2.28
N ALA A 11 -18.92 19.28 -2.47
CA ALA A 11 -19.18 20.43 -1.60
C ALA A 11 -19.68 20.07 -0.19
N HIS A 12 -19.83 18.78 0.12
CA HIS A 12 -20.36 18.27 1.38
C HIS A 12 -19.49 17.18 2.02
N LEU A 13 -18.23 17.01 1.59
CA LEU A 13 -17.37 15.96 2.15
C LEU A 13 -17.03 16.20 3.61
N PHE A 14 -16.81 17.46 4.01
CA PHE A 14 -16.60 17.84 5.40
C PHE A 14 -17.85 17.60 6.26
N SER A 15 -19.04 17.93 5.75
CA SER A 15 -20.31 17.63 6.42
C SER A 15 -20.47 16.13 6.66
N LYS A 16 -20.22 15.32 5.62
CA LYS A 16 -20.21 13.86 5.72
C LYS A 16 -19.16 13.36 6.72
N LEU A 17 -17.93 13.90 6.68
CA LEU A 17 -16.85 13.54 7.60
C LEU A 17 -17.26 13.75 9.07
N CYS A 18 -17.96 14.85 9.34
CA CYS A 18 -18.39 15.23 10.69
C CYS A 18 -19.68 14.53 11.14
N SER A 19 -20.37 13.75 10.29
CA SER A 19 -21.64 13.15 10.70
C SER A 19 -21.41 12.02 11.71
N ALA A 20 -22.20 12.02 12.80
CA ALA A 20 -22.10 11.00 13.84
C ALA A 20 -22.39 9.60 13.28
N GLU A 21 -23.34 9.50 12.35
CA GLU A 21 -23.64 8.28 11.60
C GLU A 21 -22.43 7.77 10.83
N HIS A 22 -21.72 8.65 10.11
CA HIS A 22 -20.54 8.28 9.35
C HIS A 22 -19.40 7.86 10.25
N LEU A 23 -19.13 8.59 11.34
CA LEU A 23 -18.10 8.24 12.32
C LEU A 23 -18.40 6.89 12.99
N SER A 24 -19.66 6.62 13.33
CA SER A 24 -20.10 5.34 13.90
C SER A 24 -19.95 4.19 12.90
N ALA A 25 -20.38 4.37 11.65
CA ALA A 25 -20.18 3.36 10.61
C ALA A 25 -18.69 3.12 10.31
N THR A 26 -17.87 4.17 10.40
CA THR A 26 -16.41 4.10 10.24
C THR A 26 -15.77 3.31 11.38
N TRP A 27 -16.25 3.50 12.62
CA TRP A 27 -15.80 2.73 13.78
C TRP A 27 -15.97 1.23 13.56
N GLU A 28 -17.14 0.79 13.09
CA GLU A 28 -17.41 -0.62 12.83
C GLU A 28 -16.44 -1.25 11.82
N LYS A 29 -16.07 -0.49 10.78
CA LYS A 29 -15.02 -0.90 9.83
C LYS A 29 -13.64 -0.93 10.49
N PHE A 30 -13.29 0.10 11.24
CA PHE A 30 -11.98 0.26 11.88
C PHE A 30 -11.72 -0.84 12.92
N ALA A 31 -12.72 -1.14 13.76
CA ALA A 31 -12.62 -2.04 14.90
C ALA A 31 -12.57 -3.52 14.49
N ARG A 32 -13.06 -3.87 13.29
CA ARG A 32 -13.05 -5.24 12.77
C ARG A 32 -11.63 -5.83 12.81
N GLY A 33 -11.47 -6.96 13.50
CA GLY A 33 -10.18 -7.63 13.69
C GLY A 33 -9.22 -6.93 14.66
N LYS A 34 -9.63 -5.84 15.31
CA LYS A 34 -8.83 -5.05 16.26
C LYS A 34 -9.45 -4.89 17.65
N ARG A 35 -10.70 -5.32 17.87
CA ARG A 35 -11.40 -5.25 19.18
C ARG A 35 -10.67 -5.94 20.33
N GLY A 36 -9.74 -6.86 20.05
CA GLY A 36 -8.87 -7.46 21.08
C GLY A 36 -7.71 -6.58 21.55
N LYS A 37 -7.50 -5.38 20.97
CA LYS A 37 -6.38 -4.51 21.33
C LYS A 37 -6.75 -3.61 22.54
N PRO A 38 -5.91 -3.49 23.59
CA PRO A 38 -6.26 -2.75 24.80
C PRO A 38 -6.62 -1.27 24.55
N ASP A 39 -5.94 -0.60 23.63
CA ASP A 39 -6.23 0.79 23.26
C ASP A 39 -7.60 0.92 22.58
N VAL A 40 -7.96 -0.04 21.73
CA VAL A 40 -9.26 -0.09 21.05
C VAL A 40 -10.37 -0.33 22.07
N GLN A 41 -10.18 -1.28 23.00
CA GLN A 41 -11.16 -1.56 24.06
C GLN A 41 -11.39 -0.35 24.98
N ARG A 42 -10.34 0.39 25.33
CA ARG A 42 -10.47 1.61 26.15
C ARG A 42 -11.32 2.67 25.46
N PHE A 43 -11.12 2.86 24.15
CA PHE A 43 -11.93 3.78 23.37
C PHE A 43 -13.39 3.29 23.23
N GLU A 44 -13.57 1.98 23.03
CA GLU A 44 -14.88 1.34 22.85
C GLU A 44 -15.76 1.39 24.10
N ARG A 45 -15.18 1.33 25.30
CA ARG A 45 -15.93 1.46 26.57
C ARG A 45 -16.70 2.78 26.69
N LYS A 46 -16.23 3.83 26.01
CA LYS A 46 -16.84 5.17 25.97
C LYS A 46 -17.11 5.59 24.53
N LEU A 47 -17.59 4.65 23.70
CA LEU A 47 -17.66 4.85 22.25
C LEU A 47 -18.47 6.09 21.86
N GLU A 48 -19.66 6.24 22.43
CA GLU A 48 -20.58 7.34 22.13
C GLU A 48 -19.98 8.69 22.53
N GLU A 49 -19.51 8.82 23.78
CA GLU A 49 -18.78 10.01 24.28
C GLU A 49 -17.63 10.38 23.33
N ASN A 50 -16.77 9.41 23.00
CA ASN A 50 -15.59 9.64 22.17
C ASN A 50 -15.95 10.07 20.73
N ILE A 51 -17.02 9.51 20.15
CA ILE A 51 -17.49 9.88 18.80
C ILE A 51 -18.07 11.29 18.80
N PHE A 52 -18.92 11.63 19.77
CA PHE A 52 -19.51 12.97 19.86
C PHE A 52 -18.47 14.04 20.17
N GLU A 53 -17.49 13.75 21.03
CA GLU A 53 -16.36 14.64 21.24
C GLU A 53 -15.56 14.89 19.96
N LEU A 54 -15.26 13.84 19.19
CA LEU A 54 -14.55 13.97 17.91
C LEU A 54 -15.37 14.81 16.93
N GLN A 55 -16.65 14.50 16.76
CA GLN A 55 -17.56 15.28 15.93
C GLN A 55 -17.56 16.76 16.35
N SER A 56 -17.69 17.02 17.64
CA SER A 56 -17.76 18.38 18.17
C SER A 56 -16.49 19.17 17.90
N ASP A 57 -15.32 18.54 18.07
CA ASP A 57 -14.02 19.14 17.76
C ASP A 57 -13.85 19.43 16.27
N LEU A 58 -14.37 18.58 15.39
CA LEU A 58 -14.34 18.80 13.95
C LEU A 58 -15.22 19.98 13.55
N LEU A 59 -16.49 19.99 13.99
CA LEU A 59 -17.45 21.06 13.70
C LEU A 59 -16.98 22.42 14.23
N ARG A 60 -16.35 22.44 15.41
CA ARG A 60 -15.79 23.66 16.02
C ARG A 60 -14.39 24.00 15.52
N ARG A 61 -13.81 23.21 14.60
CA ARG A 61 -12.45 23.38 14.06
C ARG A 61 -11.33 23.31 15.12
N LYS A 62 -11.63 22.71 16.27
CA LYS A 62 -10.73 22.56 17.42
C LYS A 62 -9.91 21.26 17.40
N TYR A 63 -10.16 20.36 16.45
CA TYR A 63 -9.38 19.14 16.31
C TYR A 63 -7.86 19.41 16.25
N LYS A 64 -7.14 18.66 17.09
CA LYS A 64 -5.68 18.55 17.15
C LYS A 64 -5.31 17.07 17.10
N HIS A 65 -4.35 16.72 16.27
CA HIS A 65 -3.85 15.36 16.14
C HIS A 65 -3.01 14.98 17.38
N GLY A 66 -3.21 13.78 17.91
CA GLY A 66 -2.48 13.28 19.08
C GLY A 66 -1.11 12.69 18.73
N LEU A 67 -0.20 12.64 19.71
CA LEU A 67 1.17 12.17 19.47
C LEU A 67 1.24 10.73 18.99
N TYR A 68 2.11 10.48 18.00
CA TYR A 68 2.39 9.13 17.53
C TYR A 68 3.19 8.33 18.57
N GLN A 69 2.81 7.07 18.76
CA GLN A 69 3.56 6.11 19.56
C GLN A 69 4.51 5.32 18.65
N PRO A 70 5.84 5.50 18.74
CA PRO A 70 6.79 4.73 17.98
C PRO A 70 6.91 3.30 18.53
N PHE A 71 6.93 2.32 17.64
CA PHE A 71 7.26 0.93 18.00
C PHE A 71 7.98 0.25 16.83
N ILE A 72 8.76 -0.77 17.14
CA ILE A 72 9.58 -1.45 16.14
C ILE A 72 8.95 -2.80 15.81
N VAL A 73 8.77 -3.06 14.52
CA VAL A 73 8.40 -4.39 14.01
C VAL A 73 9.56 -4.97 13.24
N HIS A 74 9.86 -6.24 13.53
CA HIS A 74 10.90 -7.01 12.87
C HIS A 74 10.29 -8.08 11.96
N ASP A 75 9.86 -7.69 10.76
CA ASP A 75 9.40 -8.67 9.77
C ASP A 75 9.37 -8.13 8.31
N PRO A 76 10.19 -8.62 7.35
CA PRO A 76 11.51 -9.27 7.45
C PRO A 76 12.65 -8.35 7.89
N LYS A 77 12.44 -7.04 7.79
CA LYS A 77 13.41 -5.99 8.09
C LYS A 77 12.90 -5.19 9.29
N ARG A 78 13.82 -4.59 10.05
CA ARG A 78 13.46 -3.65 11.12
C ARG A 78 12.70 -2.48 10.50
N ARG A 79 11.51 -2.18 11.03
CA ARG A 79 10.69 -1.04 10.63
C ARG A 79 10.24 -0.30 11.87
N GLN A 80 10.51 0.99 11.91
CA GLN A 80 9.93 1.89 12.89
C GLN A 80 8.54 2.28 12.40
N ILE A 81 7.52 1.93 13.17
CA ILE A 81 6.11 2.22 12.89
C ILE A 81 5.67 3.28 13.88
N HIS A 82 4.88 4.25 13.41
CA HIS A 82 4.38 5.36 14.22
C HIS A 82 2.86 5.25 14.29
N LYS A 83 2.37 4.71 15.41
CA LYS A 83 0.94 4.45 15.61
C LYS A 83 0.25 5.70 16.13
N ALA A 84 -0.74 6.21 15.41
CA ALA A 84 -1.59 7.26 15.93
C ALA A 84 -2.57 6.73 17.01
N PRO A 85 -3.03 7.59 17.94
CA PRO A 85 -4.12 7.27 18.88
C PRO A 85 -5.38 6.74 18.19
N VAL A 86 -6.25 6.05 18.94
CA VAL A 86 -7.48 5.48 18.37
C VAL A 86 -8.40 6.56 17.79
N ARG A 87 -8.56 7.69 18.49
CA ARG A 87 -9.31 8.87 18.03
C ARG A 87 -8.85 9.34 16.65
N ASP A 88 -7.54 9.49 16.48
CA ASP A 88 -6.96 9.95 15.22
C ASP A 88 -7.07 8.88 14.13
N ARG A 89 -6.89 7.60 14.46
CA ARG A 89 -7.04 6.51 13.49
C ARG A 89 -8.49 6.33 13.01
N LEU A 90 -9.46 6.61 13.87
CA LEU A 90 -10.87 6.67 13.47
C LEU A 90 -11.07 7.80 12.45
N LEU A 91 -10.54 9.00 12.74
CA LEU A 91 -10.61 10.12 11.80
C LEU A 91 -9.85 9.83 10.49
N HIS A 92 -8.68 9.20 10.56
CA HIS A 92 -7.91 8.78 9.38
C HIS A 92 -8.75 7.87 8.48
N GLN A 93 -9.47 6.91 9.07
CA GLN A 93 -10.36 6.02 8.31
C GLN A 93 -11.55 6.79 7.71
N ALA A 94 -12.16 7.71 8.46
CA ALA A 94 -13.29 8.51 7.97
C ALA A 94 -12.87 9.41 6.79
N ILE A 95 -11.68 10.00 6.86
CA ILE A 95 -11.11 10.79 5.75
C ILE A 95 -10.89 9.91 4.52
N VAL A 96 -10.28 8.74 4.68
CA VAL A 96 -10.07 7.79 3.57
C VAL A 96 -11.40 7.40 2.93
N ASP A 97 -12.41 7.07 3.74
CA ASP A 97 -13.76 6.75 3.26
C ASP A 97 -14.40 7.89 2.43
N CYS A 98 -14.07 9.15 2.75
CA CYS A 98 -14.54 10.33 2.00
C CYS A 98 -13.76 10.56 0.70
N ILE A 99 -12.43 10.48 0.72
CA ILE A 99 -11.59 10.95 -0.40
C ILE A 99 -11.17 9.82 -1.36
N GLU A 100 -10.99 8.58 -0.88
CA GLU A 100 -10.54 7.44 -1.70
C GLU A 100 -11.38 7.24 -2.98
N PRO A 101 -12.73 7.33 -2.97
CA PRO A 101 -13.54 7.14 -4.18
C PRO A 101 -13.23 8.11 -5.33
N TYR A 102 -12.66 9.29 -5.03
CA TYR A 102 -12.27 10.27 -6.03
C TYR A 102 -10.92 9.92 -6.68
N PHE A 103 -10.00 9.33 -5.92
CA PHE A 103 -8.71 8.87 -6.44
C PHE A 103 -8.79 7.51 -7.13
N GLU A 104 -9.59 6.59 -6.59
CA GLU A 104 -9.68 5.20 -7.08
C GLU A 104 -10.12 5.13 -8.56
N LYS A 105 -10.97 6.08 -9.00
CA LYS A 105 -11.41 6.20 -10.40
C LYS A 105 -10.29 6.58 -11.38
N HIS A 106 -9.22 7.19 -10.88
CA HIS A 106 -8.10 7.69 -11.68
C HIS A 106 -6.88 6.76 -11.61
N PHE A 107 -6.73 6.01 -10.52
CA PHE A 107 -5.63 5.08 -10.36
C PHE A 107 -5.61 4.03 -11.49
N ILE A 108 -4.41 3.82 -12.05
CA ILE A 108 -4.22 2.79 -13.07
C ILE A 108 -4.61 1.41 -12.53
N PHE A 109 -5.03 0.51 -13.42
CA PHE A 109 -5.35 -0.85 -13.02
C PHE A 109 -4.15 -1.60 -12.43
N ASP A 110 -2.94 -1.32 -12.91
CA ASP A 110 -1.73 -2.08 -12.57
C ASP A 110 -1.00 -1.61 -11.30
N SER A 111 -1.69 -0.84 -10.44
CA SER A 111 -1.24 -0.51 -9.08
C SER A 111 -2.01 -1.35 -8.05
N PHE A 112 -1.29 -2.15 -7.27
CA PHE A 112 -1.87 -3.25 -6.49
C PHE A 112 -1.88 -3.05 -4.96
N SER A 113 -1.12 -2.11 -4.42
CA SER A 113 -1.05 -1.99 -2.95
C SER A 113 -2.27 -1.30 -2.33
N CYS A 114 -2.72 -1.83 -1.19
CA CYS A 114 -3.73 -1.23 -0.30
C CYS A 114 -5.01 -0.78 -1.03
N ARG A 115 -5.41 -1.50 -2.09
CA ARG A 115 -6.62 -1.26 -2.87
C ARG A 115 -7.54 -2.47 -2.82
N LYS A 116 -8.85 -2.22 -2.89
CA LYS A 116 -9.86 -3.28 -2.85
C LYS A 116 -9.65 -4.25 -4.02
N ASN A 117 -9.68 -5.56 -3.75
CA ASN A 117 -9.46 -6.63 -4.73
C ASN A 117 -8.08 -6.64 -5.42
N LYS A 118 -7.09 -5.91 -4.88
CA LYS A 118 -5.80 -5.69 -5.54
C LYS A 118 -4.58 -6.26 -4.80
N GLY A 119 -4.73 -7.16 -3.83
CA GLY A 119 -3.61 -7.65 -3.00
C GLY A 119 -2.46 -8.37 -3.72
N THR A 120 -1.48 -8.83 -2.92
CA THR A 120 -0.24 -9.49 -3.36
C THR A 120 -0.42 -10.54 -4.47
N HIS A 121 -1.37 -11.46 -4.30
CA HIS A 121 -1.63 -12.52 -5.26
C HIS A 121 -2.15 -11.99 -6.62
N ALA A 122 -2.96 -10.92 -6.60
CA ALA A 122 -3.42 -10.28 -7.82
C ALA A 122 -2.26 -9.66 -8.60
N GLY A 123 -1.33 -9.00 -7.89
CA GLY A 123 -0.10 -8.45 -8.47
C GLY A 123 0.79 -9.53 -9.09
N VAL A 124 1.01 -10.65 -8.38
CA VAL A 124 1.80 -11.80 -8.90
C VAL A 124 1.15 -12.40 -10.15
N LYS A 125 -0.17 -12.65 -10.12
CA LYS A 125 -0.91 -13.16 -11.29
C LYS A 125 -0.85 -12.19 -12.47
N ARG A 126 -0.90 -10.88 -12.21
CA ARG A 126 -0.79 -9.87 -13.26
C ARG A 126 0.61 -9.84 -13.88
N LEU A 127 1.66 -9.90 -13.06
CA LEU A 127 3.04 -9.99 -13.55
C LEU A 127 3.26 -11.24 -14.41
N GLN A 128 2.70 -12.39 -14.01
CA GLN A 128 2.74 -13.61 -14.84
C GLN A 128 2.09 -13.39 -16.21
N LYS A 129 0.94 -12.71 -16.26
CA LYS A 129 0.28 -12.37 -17.54
C LYS A 129 1.15 -11.46 -18.40
N PHE A 130 1.86 -10.49 -17.82
CA PHE A 130 2.80 -9.63 -18.54
C PHE A 130 3.98 -10.42 -19.10
N LEU A 131 4.62 -11.26 -18.29
CA LEU A 131 5.72 -12.11 -18.71
C LEU A 131 5.31 -13.04 -19.87
N ARG A 132 4.14 -13.70 -19.77
CA ARG A 132 3.60 -14.55 -20.84
C ARG A 132 3.31 -13.78 -22.12
N ARG A 133 2.71 -12.59 -22.03
CA ARG A 133 2.40 -11.77 -23.22
C ARG A 133 3.68 -11.25 -23.89
N ALA A 134 4.60 -10.69 -23.11
CA ALA A 134 5.86 -10.16 -23.63
C ALA A 134 6.73 -11.27 -24.26
N SER A 135 6.71 -12.48 -23.72
CA SER A 135 7.50 -13.61 -24.24
C SER A 135 6.82 -14.39 -25.35
N ALA A 136 5.63 -13.95 -25.81
CA ALA A 136 4.76 -14.72 -26.70
C ALA A 136 4.63 -16.20 -26.25
N ASN A 137 4.21 -16.38 -24.98
CA ASN A 137 4.09 -17.66 -24.29
C ASN A 137 5.41 -18.45 -24.22
N ASN A 138 6.48 -17.80 -23.72
CA ASN A 138 7.79 -18.40 -23.50
C ASN A 138 8.52 -18.86 -24.77
N THR A 139 8.17 -18.30 -25.94
CA THR A 139 8.91 -18.52 -27.19
C THR A 139 10.12 -17.60 -27.30
N LYS A 140 10.14 -16.50 -26.54
CA LYS A 140 11.24 -15.54 -26.47
C LYS A 140 11.69 -15.28 -25.05
N THR A 141 12.98 -15.00 -24.89
CA THR A 141 13.53 -14.51 -23.63
C THR A 141 13.00 -13.11 -23.33
N VAL A 142 12.49 -12.92 -22.12
CA VAL A 142 12.10 -11.60 -21.60
C VAL A 142 12.78 -11.33 -20.28
N TYR A 143 12.87 -10.05 -19.96
CA TYR A 143 13.50 -9.52 -18.78
C TYR A 143 12.49 -8.72 -17.96
N ALA A 144 12.69 -8.69 -16.64
CA ALA A 144 11.98 -7.81 -15.73
C ALA A 144 12.98 -6.87 -15.06
N LEU A 145 12.82 -5.57 -15.29
CA LEU A 145 13.45 -4.52 -14.51
C LEU A 145 12.61 -4.29 -13.26
N LYS A 146 13.23 -4.46 -12.11
CA LYS A 146 12.66 -4.22 -10.80
C LYS A 146 13.33 -3.02 -10.15
N CYS A 147 12.53 -2.08 -9.65
CA CYS A 147 12.99 -0.88 -8.98
C CYS A 147 12.29 -0.70 -7.63
N ASP A 148 13.00 -0.14 -6.65
CA ASP A 148 12.51 0.14 -5.29
C ASP A 148 12.81 1.61 -4.99
N ILE A 149 11.86 2.34 -4.41
CA ILE A 149 12.06 3.73 -4.02
C ILE A 149 12.74 3.78 -2.65
N ARG A 150 13.84 4.55 -2.55
CA ARG A 150 14.65 4.63 -1.33
C ARG A 150 13.88 5.35 -0.23
N GLN A 151 13.65 4.67 0.88
CA GLN A 151 13.05 5.22 2.10
C GLN A 151 11.74 5.99 1.87
N PHE A 152 10.92 5.57 0.91
CA PHE A 152 9.75 6.30 0.42
C PHE A 152 8.96 7.05 1.51
N PHE A 153 8.45 6.37 2.53
CA PHE A 153 7.64 6.98 3.60
C PHE A 153 8.37 8.10 4.36
N ALA A 154 9.70 8.02 4.49
CA ALA A 154 10.49 9.04 5.19
C ALA A 154 10.84 10.23 4.29
N THR A 155 10.64 10.15 2.98
CA THR A 155 11.06 11.17 2.00
C THR A 155 9.90 11.78 1.22
N VAL A 156 8.65 11.44 1.56
CA VAL A 156 7.48 12.03 0.89
C VAL A 156 7.41 13.52 1.21
N ASP A 157 7.48 14.35 0.18
CA ASP A 157 7.32 15.78 0.32
C ASP A 157 5.85 16.16 0.60
N HIS A 158 5.62 16.92 1.68
CA HIS A 158 4.28 17.30 2.12
C HIS A 158 3.60 18.28 1.17
N GLU A 159 4.34 19.23 0.59
CA GLU A 159 3.79 20.25 -0.29
C GLU A 159 3.34 19.62 -1.60
N ILE A 160 4.18 18.75 -2.18
CA ILE A 160 3.82 17.97 -3.37
C ILE A 160 2.58 17.11 -3.08
N LEU A 161 2.56 16.37 -1.97
CA LEU A 161 1.43 15.52 -1.59
C LEU A 161 0.13 16.33 -1.44
N LEU A 162 0.20 17.48 -0.75
CA LEU A 162 -0.96 18.36 -0.56
C LEU A 162 -1.47 18.91 -1.89
N ASN A 163 -0.58 19.32 -2.79
CA ASN A 163 -0.95 19.81 -4.12
C ASN A 163 -1.66 18.74 -4.95
N LEU A 164 -1.16 17.49 -4.92
CA LEU A 164 -1.82 16.35 -5.59
C LEU A 164 -3.22 16.08 -5.03
N ILE A 165 -3.40 16.21 -3.71
CA ILE A 165 -4.72 16.03 -3.09
C ILE A 165 -5.67 17.18 -3.47
N LYS A 166 -5.21 18.43 -3.38
CA LYS A 166 -5.95 19.66 -3.75
C LYS A 166 -6.35 19.68 -5.23
N ALA A 167 -5.58 19.01 -6.10
CA ALA A 167 -5.92 18.87 -7.51
C ALA A 167 -7.25 18.11 -7.69
N LYS A 168 -7.58 17.15 -6.81
CA LYS A 168 -8.75 16.27 -6.94
C LYS A 168 -9.88 16.54 -5.96
N ILE A 169 -9.57 17.07 -4.77
CA ILE A 169 -10.54 17.38 -3.72
C ILE A 169 -10.65 18.89 -3.59
N LYS A 170 -11.88 19.43 -3.61
CA LYS A 170 -12.15 20.87 -3.55
C LYS A 170 -12.78 21.36 -2.23
N ASP A 171 -13.07 20.46 -1.30
CA ASP A 171 -13.61 20.82 0.02
C ASP A 171 -12.50 21.37 0.92
N GLU A 172 -12.44 22.70 1.04
CA GLU A 172 -11.40 23.42 1.80
C GLU A 172 -11.36 23.06 3.28
N GLU A 173 -12.50 22.79 3.91
CA GLU A 173 -12.56 22.46 5.33
C GLU A 173 -12.01 21.06 5.59
N LEU A 174 -12.31 20.10 4.71
CA LEU A 174 -11.69 18.78 4.75
C LEU A 174 -10.18 18.85 4.45
N LEU A 175 -9.78 19.64 3.46
CA LEU A 175 -8.37 19.83 3.11
C LEU A 175 -7.54 20.38 4.28
N LYS A 176 -8.09 21.32 5.07
CA LYS A 176 -7.43 21.82 6.30
C LYS A 176 -7.18 20.70 7.31
N ILE A 177 -8.09 19.73 7.46
CA ILE A 177 -7.86 18.58 8.34
C ILE A 177 -6.80 17.64 7.77
N VAL A 178 -6.86 17.37 6.46
CA VAL A 178 -5.85 16.54 5.78
C VAL A 178 -4.46 17.16 5.94
N GLU A 179 -4.33 18.47 5.78
CA GLU A 179 -3.11 19.22 6.00
C GLU A 179 -2.62 19.12 7.46
N LYS A 180 -3.51 19.29 8.44
CA LYS A 180 -3.18 19.05 9.86
C LYS A 180 -2.64 17.64 10.09
N ILE A 181 -3.21 16.61 9.45
CA ILE A 181 -2.75 15.22 9.61
C ILE A 181 -1.40 15.00 8.93
N ILE A 182 -1.18 15.51 7.73
CA ILE A 182 0.11 15.39 7.04
C ILE A 182 1.19 16.10 7.87
N ASN A 183 0.93 17.34 8.31
CA ASN A 183 1.87 18.11 9.12
C ASN A 183 2.01 17.64 10.58
N SER A 184 1.13 16.76 11.06
CA SER A 184 1.23 16.18 12.41
C SER A 184 2.46 15.28 12.58
N PHE A 185 3.01 14.77 11.48
CA PHE A 185 4.16 13.89 11.51
C PHE A 185 5.41 14.60 10.98
N CYS A 186 6.36 14.83 11.87
CA CYS A 186 7.65 15.42 11.53
C CYS A 186 8.77 14.61 12.20
N ILE A 187 9.57 13.90 11.41
CA ILE A 187 10.83 13.31 11.88
C ILE A 187 11.92 14.30 11.51
N SER A 188 12.22 15.26 12.38
CA SER A 188 13.29 16.24 12.11
C SER A 188 14.59 15.56 11.64
N PRO A 189 15.25 16.03 10.55
CA PRO A 189 14.94 17.19 9.71
C PRO A 189 14.10 16.87 8.45
N VAL A 190 13.62 15.63 8.26
CA VAL A 190 12.97 15.18 7.01
C VAL A 190 11.47 14.98 7.20
N ARG A 191 10.67 15.69 6.39
CA ARG A 191 9.21 15.52 6.34
C ARG A 191 8.88 14.27 5.52
N GLY A 192 7.90 13.50 5.99
CA GLY A 192 7.48 12.23 5.41
C GLY A 192 6.15 11.82 6.01
N ILE A 193 5.66 10.63 5.69
CA ILE A 193 4.37 10.13 6.19
C ILE A 193 4.57 8.93 7.15
N PRO A 194 3.78 8.83 8.23
CA PRO A 194 4.00 7.82 9.25
C PRO A 194 3.64 6.43 8.74
N LEU A 195 4.57 5.48 8.81
CA LEU A 195 4.27 4.08 8.53
C LEU A 195 3.31 3.53 9.59
N GLY A 196 2.23 2.87 9.16
CA GLY A 196 1.28 2.18 10.05
C GLY A 196 -0.13 2.76 10.14
N ASN A 197 -0.43 3.84 9.41
CA ASN A 197 -1.74 4.49 9.39
C ASN A 197 -2.40 4.34 8.01
N VAL A 198 -3.73 4.28 7.97
CA VAL A 198 -4.50 4.04 6.74
C VAL A 198 -4.39 5.20 5.76
N THR A 199 -4.38 6.44 6.26
CA THR A 199 -4.13 7.66 5.46
C THR A 199 -2.81 7.58 4.73
N SER A 200 -1.73 7.17 5.40
CA SER A 200 -0.41 7.01 4.78
C SER A 200 -0.40 6.03 3.61
N GLN A 201 -1.24 5.00 3.62
CA GLN A 201 -1.35 4.05 2.51
C GLN A 201 -2.01 4.70 1.28
N LEU A 202 -3.10 5.46 1.50
CA LEU A 202 -3.75 6.20 0.42
C LEU A 202 -2.83 7.29 -0.12
N PHE A 203 -2.20 8.08 0.75
CA PHE A 203 -1.26 9.13 0.37
C PHE A 203 -0.09 8.58 -0.45
N ALA A 204 0.44 7.42 -0.06
CA ALA A 204 1.47 6.74 -0.84
C ALA A 204 1.01 6.43 -2.28
N ASN A 205 -0.23 5.97 -2.43
CA ASN A 205 -0.80 5.66 -3.74
C ASN A 205 -1.10 6.91 -4.57
N VAL A 206 -1.62 7.98 -3.95
CA VAL A 206 -1.83 9.29 -4.59
C VAL A 206 -0.51 9.84 -5.11
N TYR A 207 0.53 9.83 -4.27
CA TYR A 207 1.84 10.36 -4.62
C TYR A 207 2.49 9.61 -5.80
N LEU A 208 2.49 8.28 -5.74
CA LEU A 208 3.10 7.43 -6.77
C LEU A 208 2.20 7.20 -7.98
N HIS A 209 0.98 7.75 -7.98
CA HIS A 209 0.15 7.73 -9.18
C HIS A 209 0.74 8.59 -10.29
N GLU A 210 1.46 9.66 -9.96
CA GLU A 210 2.16 10.49 -10.95
C GLU A 210 3.24 9.68 -11.68
N LEU A 211 3.96 8.81 -10.96
CA LEU A 211 4.87 7.85 -11.57
C LEU A 211 4.12 6.86 -12.47
N ASP A 212 2.99 6.30 -11.99
CA ASP A 212 2.17 5.38 -12.79
C ASP A 212 1.74 6.03 -14.11
N TRP A 213 1.33 7.30 -14.06
CA TRP A 213 0.88 8.05 -15.21
C TRP A 213 2.03 8.34 -16.17
N PHE A 214 3.19 8.78 -15.66
CA PHE A 214 4.41 8.97 -16.44
C PHE A 214 4.83 7.69 -17.17
N MET A 215 4.82 6.55 -16.49
CA MET A 215 5.17 5.25 -17.07
C MET A 215 4.21 4.85 -18.20
N LYS A 216 2.89 4.99 -17.98
CA LYS A 216 1.87 4.53 -18.95
C LYS A 216 1.63 5.48 -20.12
N HIS A 217 1.73 6.79 -19.91
CA HIS A 217 1.34 7.77 -20.94
C HIS A 217 2.55 8.42 -21.62
N ARG A 218 3.61 8.72 -20.86
CA ARG A 218 4.80 9.38 -21.40
C ARG A 218 5.82 8.37 -21.92
N LEU A 219 6.19 7.37 -21.11
CA LEU A 219 7.09 6.29 -21.55
C LEU A 219 6.37 5.17 -22.30
N ARG A 220 5.03 5.10 -22.21
CA ARG A 220 4.18 4.12 -22.91
C ARG A 220 4.51 2.65 -22.59
N GLU A 221 4.99 2.40 -21.37
CA GLU A 221 5.36 1.07 -20.91
C GLU A 221 4.13 0.20 -20.59
N SER A 222 3.75 -0.62 -21.57
CA SER A 222 2.55 -1.45 -21.51
C SER A 222 2.61 -2.48 -20.38
N PHE A 223 3.79 -3.03 -20.07
CA PHE A 223 3.99 -4.06 -19.06
C PHE A 223 4.59 -3.53 -17.74
N TYR A 224 4.16 -2.33 -17.35
CA TYR A 224 4.44 -1.73 -16.05
C TYR A 224 3.42 -2.15 -14.97
N LEU A 225 3.92 -2.48 -13.78
CA LEU A 225 3.14 -2.84 -12.59
C LEU A 225 3.80 -2.27 -11.32
N ARG A 226 2.98 -1.77 -10.37
CA ARG A 226 3.45 -1.23 -9.09
C ARG A 226 2.77 -1.88 -7.87
N TYR A 227 3.53 -2.04 -6.80
CA TYR A 227 3.06 -2.43 -5.47
C TYR A 227 3.81 -1.63 -4.39
N CYS A 228 3.12 -0.67 -3.75
CA CYS A 228 3.74 0.32 -2.86
C CYS A 228 4.85 1.09 -3.61
N ASP A 229 6.06 1.02 -3.05
CA ASP A 229 7.34 1.59 -3.45
C ASP A 229 8.14 0.67 -4.41
N ASP A 230 7.69 -0.58 -4.60
CA ASP A 230 8.29 -1.57 -5.52
C ASP A 230 7.52 -1.56 -6.85
N PHE A 231 8.21 -1.45 -7.98
CA PHE A 231 7.61 -1.53 -9.31
C PHE A 231 8.45 -2.35 -10.28
N VAL A 232 7.76 -2.95 -11.25
CA VAL A 232 8.34 -3.88 -12.23
C VAL A 232 7.92 -3.48 -13.63
N ILE A 233 8.88 -3.49 -14.56
CA ILE A 233 8.69 -3.28 -15.99
C ILE A 233 9.19 -4.54 -16.70
N VAL A 234 8.38 -5.10 -17.60
CA VAL A 234 8.75 -6.29 -18.38
C VAL A 234 9.00 -5.90 -19.82
N GLY A 235 10.08 -6.43 -20.41
CA GLY A 235 10.42 -6.18 -21.82
C GLY A 235 11.31 -7.27 -22.42
N GLU A 236 11.37 -7.32 -23.76
CA GLU A 236 12.21 -8.26 -24.51
C GLU A 236 13.69 -7.84 -24.51
N ASP A 237 13.95 -6.53 -24.51
CA ASP A 237 15.29 -5.96 -24.63
C ASP A 237 15.83 -5.48 -23.28
N ARG A 238 16.90 -6.13 -22.82
CA ARG A 238 17.57 -5.80 -21.56
C ARG A 238 18.17 -4.39 -21.56
N GLN A 239 18.71 -3.94 -22.69
CA GLN A 239 19.38 -2.64 -22.79
C GLN A 239 18.36 -1.51 -22.76
N LYS A 240 17.25 -1.65 -23.49
CA LYS A 240 16.12 -0.69 -23.42
C LYS A 240 15.58 -0.55 -22.00
N LEU A 241 15.40 -1.67 -21.29
CA LEU A 241 14.98 -1.60 -19.89
C LEU A 241 15.97 -0.81 -19.03
N LEU A 242 17.28 -1.01 -19.23
CA LEU A 242 18.30 -0.25 -18.49
C LEU A 242 18.24 1.25 -18.82
N GLU A 243 18.00 1.61 -20.08
CA GLU A 243 17.86 3.00 -20.53
C GLU A 243 16.67 3.71 -19.88
N LEU A 244 15.58 3.00 -19.57
CA LEU A 244 14.42 3.55 -18.85
C LEU A 244 14.76 4.04 -17.43
N VAL A 245 15.82 3.53 -16.80
CA VAL A 245 16.19 3.91 -15.44
C VAL A 245 16.52 5.41 -15.36
N LYS A 246 17.17 5.97 -16.39
CA LYS A 246 17.57 7.38 -16.41
C LYS A 246 16.37 8.35 -16.40
N PRO A 247 15.41 8.28 -17.33
CA PRO A 247 14.24 9.16 -17.31
C PRO A 247 13.36 8.95 -16.07
N ILE A 248 13.26 7.72 -15.55
CA ILE A 248 12.51 7.47 -14.30
C ILE A 248 13.19 8.16 -13.11
N LYS A 249 14.52 8.07 -12.97
CA LYS A 249 15.27 8.78 -11.92
C LYS A 249 15.08 10.28 -12.03
N GLN A 250 15.16 10.83 -13.24
CA GLN A 250 15.00 12.26 -13.47
C GLN A 250 13.60 12.73 -13.06
N PHE A 251 12.55 12.02 -13.50
CA PHE A 251 11.17 12.34 -13.14
C PHE A 251 10.93 12.27 -11.62
N LEU A 252 11.41 11.20 -10.97
CA LEU A 252 11.26 11.05 -9.53
C LEU A 252 11.95 12.18 -8.76
N ALA A 253 13.13 12.60 -9.21
CA ALA A 253 13.88 13.67 -8.56
C ALA A 253 13.25 15.07 -8.81
N SER A 254 12.78 15.35 -10.03
CA SER A 254 12.26 16.67 -10.39
C SER A 254 10.82 16.91 -9.94
N GLU A 255 9.94 15.93 -10.14
CA GLU A 255 8.50 16.11 -9.91
C GLU A 255 8.04 15.64 -8.54
N LEU A 256 8.75 14.67 -7.96
CA LEU A 256 8.32 13.97 -6.75
C LEU A 256 9.35 14.02 -5.63
N SER A 257 10.49 14.71 -5.77
CA SER A 257 11.54 14.76 -4.73
C SER A 257 11.94 13.37 -4.18
N LEU A 258 11.86 12.32 -5.00
CA LEU A 258 12.13 10.93 -4.65
C LEU A 258 13.38 10.39 -5.35
N ASN A 259 13.97 9.35 -4.76
CA ASN A 259 15.14 8.68 -5.29
C ASN A 259 14.93 7.17 -5.42
N ILE A 260 15.42 6.59 -6.52
CA ILE A 260 15.47 5.12 -6.68
C ILE A 260 16.61 4.56 -5.81
N HIS A 261 16.36 3.41 -5.20
CA HIS A 261 17.39 2.63 -4.54
C HIS A 261 18.28 1.93 -5.57
N SER A 262 19.47 2.49 -5.82
CA SER A 262 20.46 1.95 -6.77
C SER A 262 20.70 0.45 -6.57
N ASP A 263 20.99 0.03 -5.33
CA ASP A 263 21.44 -1.34 -5.03
C ASP A 263 20.34 -2.39 -5.12
N LYS A 264 19.07 -1.96 -5.20
CA LYS A 264 17.91 -2.84 -5.36
C LYS A 264 17.32 -2.79 -6.76
N THR A 265 17.87 -1.95 -7.63
CA THR A 265 17.49 -1.93 -9.04
C THR A 265 18.11 -3.16 -9.70
N THR A 266 17.28 -4.08 -10.16
CA THR A 266 17.75 -5.36 -10.70
C THR A 266 17.05 -5.69 -12.01
N ILE A 267 17.79 -6.27 -12.95
CA ILE A 267 17.23 -6.81 -14.19
C ILE A 267 17.52 -8.30 -14.22
N LYS A 268 16.48 -9.12 -14.35
CA LYS A 268 16.59 -10.58 -14.44
C LYS A 268 15.81 -11.11 -15.63
N SER A 269 16.29 -12.18 -16.25
CA SER A 269 15.51 -12.89 -17.25
C SER A 269 14.43 -13.74 -16.57
N TRP A 270 13.32 -13.99 -17.25
CA TRP A 270 12.23 -14.79 -16.70
C TRP A 270 12.67 -16.22 -16.34
N ASN A 271 13.58 -16.80 -17.13
CA ASN A 271 14.14 -18.14 -16.89
C ASN A 271 14.91 -18.23 -15.56
N GLN A 272 15.58 -17.14 -15.14
CA GLN A 272 16.26 -17.08 -13.85
C GLN A 272 15.29 -17.01 -12.66
N GLY A 273 14.03 -16.66 -12.91
CA GLY A 273 13.00 -16.45 -11.90
C GLY A 273 12.92 -15.00 -11.43
N ILE A 274 11.73 -14.41 -11.56
CA ILE A 274 11.47 -13.03 -11.16
C ILE A 274 10.93 -13.00 -9.74
N ASP A 275 11.68 -12.38 -8.82
CA ASP A 275 11.29 -12.25 -7.42
C ASP A 275 10.34 -11.06 -7.19
N PHE A 276 9.08 -11.35 -6.91
CA PHE A 276 8.04 -10.36 -6.71
C PHE A 276 7.07 -10.75 -5.59
N LEU A 277 6.84 -9.82 -4.65
CA LEU A 277 5.86 -9.93 -3.56
C LEU A 277 5.89 -11.24 -2.75
N GLY A 278 7.08 -11.80 -2.53
CA GLY A 278 7.27 -13.03 -1.76
C GLY A 278 7.19 -14.32 -2.58
N TYR A 279 7.02 -14.21 -3.90
CA TYR A 279 7.02 -15.31 -4.86
C TYR A 279 8.16 -15.16 -5.86
N VAL A 280 8.54 -16.26 -6.50
CA VAL A 280 9.48 -16.31 -7.61
C VAL A 280 8.75 -16.89 -8.81
N LEU A 281 8.56 -16.08 -9.85
CA LEU A 281 7.87 -16.47 -11.07
C LEU A 281 8.85 -17.05 -12.08
N LYS A 282 8.63 -18.29 -12.50
CA LYS A 282 9.34 -18.96 -13.61
C LYS A 282 8.36 -19.24 -14.76
N PRO A 283 8.83 -19.64 -15.95
CA PRO A 283 7.96 -19.95 -17.08
C PRO A 283 6.92 -21.05 -16.79
N ASP A 284 7.37 -22.11 -16.12
CA ASP A 284 6.65 -23.34 -15.84
C ASP A 284 5.93 -23.33 -14.48
N CYS A 285 6.40 -22.54 -13.51
CA CYS A 285 5.89 -22.58 -12.15
C CYS A 285 5.99 -21.24 -11.40
N ILE A 286 5.22 -21.12 -10.31
CA ILE A 286 5.35 -20.04 -9.33
C ILE A 286 5.83 -20.67 -8.02
N LEU A 287 6.95 -20.19 -7.49
CA LEU A 287 7.53 -20.70 -6.25
C LEU A 287 7.38 -19.69 -5.12
N LEU A 288 7.38 -20.14 -3.88
CA LEU A 288 7.55 -19.24 -2.72
C LEU A 288 9.02 -18.84 -2.60
N ARG A 289 9.27 -17.57 -2.28
CA ARG A 289 10.63 -17.05 -2.02
C ARG A 289 11.28 -17.87 -0.91
N SER A 290 12.54 -18.27 -1.09
CA SER A 290 13.27 -19.15 -0.14
C SER A 290 13.24 -18.64 1.30
N LYS A 291 13.43 -17.32 1.51
CA LYS A 291 13.35 -16.70 2.84
C LYS A 291 11.96 -16.81 3.48
N THR A 292 10.90 -16.68 2.68
CA THR A 292 9.51 -16.87 3.14
C THR A 292 9.28 -18.31 3.55
N ARG A 293 9.70 -19.27 2.71
CA ARG A 293 9.61 -20.70 3.00
C ARG A 293 10.33 -21.07 4.32
N GLN A 294 11.59 -20.65 4.48
CA GLN A 294 12.36 -20.92 5.68
C GLN A 294 11.70 -20.34 6.93
N ARG A 295 11.12 -19.15 6.83
CA ARG A 295 10.38 -18.54 7.94
C ARG A 295 9.14 -19.34 8.30
N MET A 296 8.34 -19.75 7.31
CA MET A 296 7.13 -20.55 7.56
C MET A 296 7.49 -21.81 8.34
N LEU A 297 8.51 -22.54 7.89
CA LEU A 297 8.99 -23.75 8.58
C LEU A 297 9.49 -23.46 10.00
N LYS A 298 10.09 -22.29 10.27
CA LYS A 298 10.59 -21.92 11.60
C LYS A 298 9.49 -21.46 12.57
N ARG A 299 8.39 -20.89 12.07
CA ARG A 299 7.37 -20.19 12.89
C ARG A 299 5.99 -20.84 12.86
N VAL A 300 5.80 -21.93 12.12
CA VAL A 300 4.51 -22.60 12.00
C VAL A 300 4.01 -23.05 13.38
N ASN A 301 2.74 -22.76 13.65
CA ASN A 301 2.02 -23.16 14.85
C ASN A 301 0.53 -23.33 14.49
N LYS A 302 -0.28 -23.83 15.44
CA LYS A 302 -1.71 -24.08 15.22
C LYS A 302 -2.50 -22.82 14.82
N THR A 303 -2.08 -21.62 15.27
CA THR A 303 -2.81 -20.37 15.00
C THR A 303 -2.51 -19.78 13.63
N ASN A 304 -1.36 -20.09 13.02
CA ASN A 304 -0.94 -19.52 11.74
C ASN A 304 -0.89 -20.51 10.56
N LEU A 305 -1.10 -21.81 10.81
CA LEU A 305 -1.07 -22.85 9.77
C LEU A 305 -1.95 -22.50 8.56
N TYR A 306 -3.23 -22.23 8.79
CA TYR A 306 -4.18 -21.95 7.72
C TYR A 306 -3.80 -20.69 6.92
N SER A 307 -3.19 -19.70 7.57
CA SER A 307 -2.64 -18.54 6.87
C SER A 307 -1.47 -18.92 5.96
N TYR A 308 -0.59 -19.82 6.40
CA TYR A 308 0.52 -20.33 5.57
C TYR A 308 0.04 -21.23 4.44
N LEU A 309 -0.93 -22.12 4.68
CA LEU A 309 -1.53 -22.94 3.63
C LEU A 309 -2.23 -22.07 2.57
N GLY A 310 -2.93 -21.01 2.98
CA GLY A 310 -3.50 -20.02 2.07
C GLY A 310 -2.46 -19.33 1.19
N LEU A 311 -1.27 -19.02 1.71
CA LEU A 311 -0.16 -18.49 0.89
C LEU A 311 0.40 -19.56 -0.06
N CYS A 312 0.50 -20.80 0.41
CA CYS A 312 1.00 -21.93 -0.36
C CYS A 312 0.09 -22.28 -1.55
N SER A 313 -1.24 -22.13 -1.43
CA SER A 313 -2.18 -22.45 -2.51
C SER A 313 -1.97 -21.62 -3.79
N HIS A 314 -1.23 -20.50 -3.70
CA HIS A 314 -0.86 -19.63 -4.82
C HIS A 314 0.51 -19.92 -5.44
N ALA A 315 1.18 -20.99 -5.01
CA ALA A 315 2.47 -21.43 -5.53
C ALA A 315 2.52 -22.95 -5.69
N ASN A 316 3.39 -23.44 -6.56
CA ASN A 316 3.78 -24.85 -6.65
C ASN A 316 4.54 -25.23 -5.37
N SER A 317 3.79 -25.60 -4.34
CA SER A 317 4.28 -25.71 -2.95
C SER A 317 3.83 -26.98 -2.23
N TYR A 318 3.36 -28.00 -2.95
CA TYR A 318 2.83 -29.25 -2.39
C TYR A 318 3.73 -29.88 -1.32
N ARG A 319 5.04 -30.00 -1.60
CA ARG A 319 6.02 -30.52 -0.64
C ARG A 319 6.13 -29.65 0.61
N LEU A 320 6.03 -28.33 0.49
CA LEU A 320 6.07 -27.42 1.64
C LEU A 320 4.81 -27.54 2.49
N GLN A 321 3.63 -27.67 1.87
CA GLN A 321 2.36 -27.85 2.60
C GLN A 321 2.42 -29.09 3.48
N ARG A 322 2.83 -30.24 2.91
CA ARG A 322 3.07 -31.49 3.64
C ARG A 322 4.03 -31.29 4.83
N LEU A 323 5.16 -30.61 4.61
CA LEU A 323 6.14 -30.36 5.68
C LEU A 323 5.59 -29.47 6.81
N LEU A 324 4.74 -28.49 6.48
CA LEU A 324 4.12 -27.61 7.49
C LEU A 324 3.08 -28.38 8.32
N GLU A 325 2.32 -29.27 7.70
CA GLU A 325 1.36 -30.13 8.37
C GLU A 325 2.06 -31.16 9.28
N LEU A 326 3.08 -31.85 8.76
CA LEU A 326 3.88 -32.84 9.52
C LEU A 326 4.50 -32.21 10.77
N LYS A 327 5.09 -31.02 10.64
CA LYS A 327 5.72 -30.32 11.77
C LYS A 327 4.75 -29.93 12.89
N LEU A 328 3.45 -29.94 12.64
CA LEU A 328 2.43 -29.69 13.68
C LEU A 328 1.84 -30.95 14.28
N TRP A 329 1.99 -32.08 13.59
CA TRP A 329 1.37 -33.37 13.93
C TRP A 329 2.37 -34.41 14.42
N GLU A 330 3.69 -34.16 14.26
CA GLU A 330 4.72 -34.87 15.02
C GLU A 330 4.71 -34.35 16.47
N PRO A 331 4.41 -35.19 17.48
CA PRO A 331 4.64 -34.84 18.87
C PRO A 331 6.14 -34.64 19.07
N ASP A 332 6.54 -33.58 19.78
CA ASP A 332 7.93 -33.41 20.21
C ASP A 332 8.41 -34.70 20.92
N HIS A 333 9.35 -35.42 20.30
CA HIS A 333 10.00 -36.60 20.86
C HIS A 333 11.16 -36.20 21.79
#